data_AF-A0AA47GG87-F1
#
_entry.id   AF-A0AA47GG87-F1
#
_cell.length_a   1.000
_cell.length_b   1.000
_cell.length_c   1.000
_cell.angle_alpha   90.00
_cell.angle_beta   90.00
_cell.angle_gamma   90.00
#
_symmetry.space_group_name_H-M   'P 1'
#
loop_
_entity.id
_entity.type
_entity.pdbx_description
1 polymer ?
#
loop_
_entity_poly.entity_id
_entity_poly.type
_entity_poly.pdbx_seq_one_letter_code
_entity_poly.pdbx_strand_id
1 'polypeptide(L)'
;MTKADQFTDEKYNLMKQTEADLIRDLQAVVKEPEKEAELSAEIFKKHQKWLQIIMPNYSPEIHLGIVSAYDTDTRYQSYYDDKAGKGATKILSRIVKKHLAK
;
A
#
# COMPACT_ATOMS: atom_id res chain seq x y z
N MET A 1 9.57 -10.14 -28.78
CA MET A 1 9.76 -9.62 -27.40
C MET A 1 10.89 -10.41 -26.75
N THR A 2 11.80 -9.72 -26.06
CA THR A 2 12.94 -10.32 -25.35
C THR A 2 12.54 -10.82 -23.96
N LYS A 3 13.39 -11.62 -23.31
CA LYS A 3 13.19 -12.03 -21.90
C LYS A 3 13.12 -10.84 -20.93
N ALA A 4 13.84 -9.76 -21.23
CA ALA A 4 13.82 -8.54 -20.43
C ALA A 4 12.48 -7.79 -20.57
N ASP A 5 11.90 -7.77 -21.78
CA ASP A 5 10.57 -7.19 -22.01
C ASP A 5 9.50 -7.97 -21.24
N GLN A 6 9.53 -9.32 -21.34
CA GLN A 6 8.59 -10.19 -20.62
C GLN A 6 8.66 -10.03 -19.09
N PHE A 7 9.87 -9.98 -18.52
CA PHE A 7 10.05 -9.78 -17.09
C PHE A 7 9.51 -8.41 -16.64
N THR A 8 9.67 -7.39 -17.48
CA THR A 8 9.14 -6.05 -17.22
C THR A 8 7.61 -6.04 -17.25
N ASP A 9 7.00 -6.74 -18.21
CA ASP A 9 5.55 -6.88 -18.33
C ASP A 9 4.95 -7.65 -17.14
N GLU A 10 5.56 -8.77 -16.74
CA GLU A 10 5.14 -9.55 -15.57
C GLU A 10 5.23 -8.72 -14.28
N LYS A 11 6.33 -7.99 -14.09
CA LYS A 11 6.53 -7.13 -12.93
C LYS A 11 5.51 -5.99 -12.91
N TYR A 12 5.23 -5.38 -14.05
CA TYR A 12 4.22 -4.34 -14.19
C TYR A 12 2.81 -4.86 -13.88
N ASN A 13 2.44 -6.02 -14.42
CA ASN A 13 1.15 -6.66 -14.15
C ASN A 13 1.00 -7.02 -12.67
N LEU A 14 2.05 -7.58 -12.06
CA LEU A 14 2.07 -7.89 -10.63
C LEU A 14 1.92 -6.64 -9.76
N MET A 15 2.58 -5.53 -10.13
CA MET A 15 2.43 -4.24 -9.45
C MET A 15 0.98 -3.75 -9.53
N LYS A 16 0.36 -3.77 -10.72
CA LYS A 16 -1.02 -3.32 -10.93
C LYS A 16 -2.03 -4.18 -10.17
N GLN A 17 -1.85 -5.50 -10.17
CA GLN A 17 -2.72 -6.41 -9.43
C GLN A 17 -2.59 -6.21 -7.91
N THR A 18 -1.36 -6.16 -7.41
CA THR A 18 -1.11 -5.94 -5.97
C THR A 18 -1.69 -4.61 -5.49
N GLU A 19 -1.58 -3.57 -6.32
CA GLU A 19 -2.23 -2.28 -6.07
C GLU A 19 -3.76 -2.41 -6.03
N ALA A 20 -4.36 -3.03 -7.04
CA ALA A 20 -5.82 -3.16 -7.13
C ALA A 20 -6.40 -3.90 -5.92
N ASP A 21 -5.72 -4.96 -5.47
CA ASP A 21 -6.13 -5.72 -4.29
C ASP A 21 -5.97 -4.90 -3.00
N LEU A 22 -4.88 -4.13 -2.86
CA LEU A 22 -4.70 -3.21 -1.75
C LEU A 22 -5.80 -2.15 -1.71
N ILE A 23 -6.12 -1.55 -2.86
CA ILE A 23 -7.19 -0.55 -2.97
C ILE A 23 -8.54 -1.14 -2.59
N ARG A 24 -8.86 -2.38 -3.02
CA ARG A 24 -10.12 -3.05 -2.66
C ARG A 24 -10.27 -3.22 -1.15
N ASP A 25 -9.21 -3.65 -0.47
CA ASP A 25 -9.23 -3.81 0.99
C ASP A 25 -9.37 -2.46 1.70
N LEU A 26 -8.67 -1.43 1.24
CA LEU A 26 -8.80 -0.07 1.78
C LEU A 26 -10.21 0.48 1.59
N GLN A 27 -10.83 0.28 0.42
CA GLN A 27 -12.22 0.66 0.17
C GLN A 27 -13.18 -0.03 1.14
N ALA A 28 -12.96 -1.31 1.43
CA ALA A 28 -13.77 -2.06 2.38
C ALA A 28 -13.67 -1.45 3.79
N VAL A 29 -12.47 -1.09 4.26
CA VAL A 29 -12.28 -0.45 5.57
C VAL A 29 -12.82 0.99 5.59
N VAL A 30 -12.68 1.75 4.52
CA VAL A 30 -13.25 3.11 4.42
C VAL A 30 -14.78 3.07 4.53
N LYS A 31 -15.42 2.08 3.90
CA LYS A 31 -16.87 1.90 3.94
C LYS A 31 -17.37 1.32 5.27
N GLU A 32 -16.63 0.37 5.83
CA GLU A 32 -16.98 -0.43 7.00
C GLU A 32 -15.76 -0.52 7.94
N PRO A 33 -15.55 0.46 8.83
CA PRO A 33 -14.35 0.56 9.67
C PRO A 33 -14.07 -0.67 10.55
N GLU A 34 -15.10 -1.43 10.91
CA GLU A 34 -14.99 -2.70 11.66
C GLU A 34 -14.16 -3.75 10.93
N LYS A 35 -14.05 -3.67 9.58
CA LYS A 35 -13.23 -4.59 8.77
C LYS A 35 -11.73 -4.35 8.95
N GLU A 36 -11.30 -3.24 9.57
CA GLU A 36 -9.88 -3.00 9.82
C GLU A 36 -9.25 -4.13 10.65
N ALA A 37 -9.96 -4.67 11.64
CA ALA A 37 -9.44 -5.75 12.48
C ALA A 37 -9.12 -7.02 11.67
N GLU A 38 -9.94 -7.33 10.67
CA GLU A 38 -9.80 -8.49 9.79
C GLU A 38 -8.76 -8.23 8.69
N LEU A 39 -8.83 -7.08 8.02
CA LEU A 39 -8.04 -6.78 6.82
C LEU A 39 -6.67 -6.18 7.13
N SER A 40 -6.39 -5.75 8.36
CA SER A 40 -5.15 -5.03 8.71
C SER A 40 -3.88 -5.79 8.31
N ALA A 41 -3.80 -7.10 8.59
CA ALA A 41 -2.62 -7.89 8.24
C ALA A 41 -2.42 -8.00 6.73
N GLU A 42 -3.52 -8.13 5.98
CA GLU A 42 -3.50 -8.26 4.53
C GLU A 42 -3.19 -6.94 3.84
N ILE A 43 -3.75 -5.83 4.29
CA ILE A 43 -3.40 -4.47 3.82
C ILE A 43 -1.89 -4.22 4.01
N PHE A 44 -1.34 -4.57 5.17
CA PHE A 44 0.10 -4.42 5.43
C PHE A 44 0.94 -5.23 4.44
N LYS A 45 0.67 -6.53 4.29
CA LYS A 45 1.41 -7.42 3.38
C LYS A 45 1.32 -6.96 1.93
N LYS A 46 0.13 -6.54 1.47
CA LYS A 46 -0.08 -6.05 0.10
C LYS A 46 0.70 -4.76 -0.15
N HIS A 47 0.68 -3.81 0.78
CA HIS A 47 1.46 -2.58 0.65
C HIS A 47 2.97 -2.82 0.70
N GLN A 48 3.43 -3.68 1.62
CA GLN A 48 4.83 -4.14 1.66
C GLN A 48 5.25 -4.76 0.32
N LYS A 49 4.47 -5.71 -0.20
CA LYS A 49 4.74 -6.36 -1.49
C LYS A 49 4.78 -5.34 -2.63
N TRP A 50 3.84 -4.40 -2.65
CA TRP A 50 3.80 -3.35 -3.67
C TRP A 50 5.08 -2.51 -3.65
N LEU A 51 5.54 -2.09 -2.47
CA LEU A 51 6.80 -1.36 -2.31
C LEU A 51 8.01 -2.20 -2.71
N GLN A 52 8.07 -3.48 -2.35
CA GLN A 52 9.17 -4.38 -2.79
C GLN A 52 9.25 -4.53 -4.30
N ILE A 53 8.12 -4.43 -5.01
CA ILE A 53 8.10 -4.47 -6.48
C ILE A 53 8.67 -3.17 -7.04
N ILE A 54 8.21 -2.02 -6.57
CA ILE A 54 8.57 -0.72 -7.17
C ILE A 54 9.87 -0.13 -6.64
N MET A 55 10.32 -0.55 -5.45
CA MET A 55 11.53 -0.07 -4.79
C MET A 55 12.56 -1.19 -4.65
N PRO A 56 13.71 -1.11 -5.34
CA PRO A 56 14.77 -2.12 -5.25
C PRO A 56 15.44 -2.16 -3.87
N ASN A 57 15.35 -1.09 -3.09
CA ASN A 57 15.98 -0.93 -1.78
C ASN A 57 14.98 -1.00 -0.63
N TYR A 58 13.85 -1.70 -0.78
CA TYR A 58 12.84 -1.81 0.28
C TYR A 58 13.47 -2.23 1.62
N SER A 59 13.10 -1.53 2.69
CA SER A 59 13.34 -1.93 4.07
C SER A 59 12.17 -1.51 4.97
N PRO A 60 11.97 -2.13 6.15
CA PRO A 60 10.99 -1.68 7.13
C PRO A 60 11.14 -0.20 7.51
N GLU A 61 12.37 0.30 7.62
CA GLU A 61 12.67 1.70 7.95
C GLU A 61 12.21 2.65 6.84
N ILE A 62 12.46 2.28 5.57
CA ILE A 62 11.97 3.02 4.40
C ILE A 62 10.45 3.00 4.35
N HIS A 63 9.83 1.85 4.62
CA HIS A 63 8.37 1.71 4.67
C HIS A 63 7.77 2.65 5.72
N LEU A 64 8.35 2.69 6.92
CA LEU A 64 7.94 3.60 8.00
C LEU A 64 8.12 5.07 7.60
N GLY A 65 9.24 5.41 6.95
CA GLY A 65 9.50 6.76 6.46
C GLY A 65 8.45 7.24 5.46
N ILE A 66 8.09 6.38 4.50
CA ILE A 66 7.05 6.67 3.49
C ILE A 66 5.71 6.96 4.16
N VAL A 67 5.24 6.08 5.03
CA VAL A 67 3.93 6.28 5.68
C VAL A 67 3.92 7.42 6.68
N SER A 68 5.07 7.75 7.28
CA SER A 68 5.20 8.92 8.14
C SER A 68 5.09 10.22 7.34
N ALA A 69 5.65 10.26 6.13
CA ALA A 69 5.50 11.41 5.23
C ALA A 69 4.04 11.65 4.83
N TYR A 70 3.23 10.59 4.71
CA TYR A 70 1.78 10.72 4.44
C TYR A 70 1.04 11.52 5.53
N ASP A 71 1.49 11.45 6.78
CA ASP A 71 0.83 12.16 7.87
C ASP A 71 1.24 13.64 7.94
N THR A 72 2.45 13.95 7.48
CA THR A 72 3.07 15.28 7.63
C THR A 72 2.87 16.18 6.41
N ASP A 73 2.64 15.60 5.22
CA ASP A 73 2.51 16.37 3.97
C ASP A 73 1.29 15.90 3.17
N THR A 74 0.32 16.80 3.08
CA THR A 74 -0.98 16.58 2.45
C THR A 74 -0.90 16.23 0.97
N ARG A 75 0.21 16.55 0.29
CA ARG A 75 0.44 16.20 -1.12
C ARG A 75 0.58 14.69 -1.32
N TYR A 76 1.02 13.96 -0.29
CA TYR A 76 1.12 12.50 -0.35
C TYR A 76 -0.15 11.79 0.13
N GLN A 77 -1.12 12.52 0.66
CA GLN A 77 -2.38 11.94 1.15
C GLN A 77 -3.34 11.58 0.02
N SER A 78 -3.25 12.22 -1.14
CA SER A 78 -4.26 12.06 -2.18
C SER A 78 -4.20 10.69 -2.87
N TYR A 79 -3.04 10.03 -2.97
CA TYR A 79 -2.92 8.83 -3.80
C TYR A 79 -3.90 7.70 -3.44
N TYR A 80 -3.97 7.32 -2.16
CA TYR A 80 -4.90 6.29 -1.71
C TYR A 80 -6.29 6.86 -1.44
N ASP A 81 -6.40 8.12 -1.01
CA ASP A 81 -7.70 8.78 -0.81
C ASP A 81 -8.49 8.88 -2.14
N ASP A 82 -7.83 9.19 -3.25
CA ASP A 82 -8.45 9.31 -4.57
C ASP A 82 -8.89 7.94 -5.12
N LYS A 83 -8.17 6.88 -4.78
CA LYS A 83 -8.44 5.51 -5.29
C LYS A 83 -9.39 4.71 -4.41
N ALA A 84 -9.30 4.88 -3.09
CA ALA A 84 -10.01 4.08 -2.10
C ALA A 84 -11.03 4.86 -1.27
N GLY A 85 -11.09 6.18 -1.41
CA GLY A 85 -11.98 7.07 -0.68
C GLY A 85 -11.29 7.85 0.43
N LYS A 86 -11.86 9.00 0.78
CA LYS A 86 -11.29 9.94 1.77
C LYS A 86 -10.95 9.24 3.08
N GLY A 87 -9.71 9.38 3.54
CA GLY A 87 -9.21 8.77 4.77
C GLY A 87 -8.49 7.43 4.58
N ALA A 88 -8.49 6.85 3.38
CA ALA A 88 -7.77 5.62 3.07
C ALA A 88 -6.27 5.72 3.36
N THR A 89 -5.62 6.85 3.05
CA THR A 89 -4.19 7.04 3.31
C THR A 89 -3.89 7.01 4.80
N LYS A 90 -4.76 7.59 5.65
CA LYS A 90 -4.59 7.56 7.11
C LYS A 90 -4.79 6.16 7.68
N ILE A 91 -5.77 5.40 7.16
CA ILE A 91 -5.98 3.99 7.50
C ILE A 91 -4.72 3.18 7.16
N LEU A 92 -4.19 3.34 5.94
CA LEU A 92 -2.98 2.65 5.50
C LEU A 92 -1.78 3.00 6.39
N SER A 93 -1.54 4.29 6.65
CA SER A 93 -0.44 4.76 7.51
C SER A 93 -0.52 4.14 8.91
N ARG A 94 -1.71 4.19 9.55
CA ARG A 94 -1.95 3.58 10.86
C ARG A 94 -1.67 2.08 10.87
N ILE A 95 -2.22 1.35 9.89
CA ILE A 95 -2.05 -0.10 9.77
C ILE A 95 -0.56 -0.45 9.67
N VAL A 96 0.17 0.21 8.76
CA VAL A 96 1.60 -0.05 8.55
C VAL A 96 2.39 0.21 9.83
N LYS A 97 2.21 1.38 10.46
CA LYS A 97 2.90 1.72 11.71
C LYS A 97 2.63 0.69 12.82
N LYS A 98 1.39 0.21 12.94
CA LYS A 98 1.02 -0.82 13.92
C LYS A 98 1.70 -2.16 13.68
N HIS A 99 1.95 -2.55 12.43
CA HIS A 99 2.64 -3.82 12.12
C HIS A 99 4.16 -3.72 12.19
N LEU A 100 4.73 -2.55 11.90
CA LEU A 100 6.18 -2.34 12.02
C LEU A 100 6.66 -2.13 13.46
N ALA A 101 5.75 -1.78 14.38
CA ALA A 101 6.06 -1.56 15.80
C ALA A 101 5.97 -2.85 16.66
N LYS A 102 5.61 -3.99 16.07
CA LYS A 102 5.53 -5.29 16.75
C LYS A 102 6.83 -6.06 16.55
#